data_AF-A0A229HLI7-F1
#
_entry.id   AF-A0A229HLI7-F1
#
_cell.length_a   1.000
_cell.length_b   1.000
_cell.length_c   1.000
_cell.angle_alpha   90.00
_cell.angle_beta   90.00
_cell.angle_gamma   90.00
#
_symmetry.space_group_name_H-M   'P 1'
#
loop_
_entity.id
_entity.type
_entity.pdbx_description
1 polymer ?
#
loop_
_entity_poly.entity_id
_entity_poly.type
_entity_poly.pdbx_seq_one_letter_code
_entity_poly.pdbx_strand_id
1 'polypeptide(L)'
;MSGSPTYRALVVTASNRAAAGVYADKGGPLLVDGLAALGLAVDGPRVVPDGDPVEAALREAVAASYDVVVTTGGTGISPTDHTPEATRRVLDYEIPGIAEAVRAEGLAKVPTAALSRGLAGVAGTTLIVNLPGSTGGVRDGLAVLGRILVHAVEQLHGGDHPRPADPPDPAGSAGAADRTGPAGPADLTDPAGPAGLPGPAGSAGPAGSPGSAS
;
A
#
# COMPACT_ATOMS: atom_id res chain seq x y z
N MET A 1 6.77 34.62 -3.81
CA MET A 1 6.86 33.26 -3.24
C MET A 1 5.72 32.48 -3.86
N SER A 2 6.00 31.61 -4.83
CA SER A 2 4.98 30.69 -5.35
C SER A 2 4.72 29.70 -4.22
N GLY A 3 3.58 29.83 -3.53
CA GLY A 3 3.19 28.87 -2.52
C GLY A 3 2.92 27.55 -3.23
N SER A 4 3.70 26.50 -2.92
CA SER A 4 3.37 25.15 -3.38
C SER A 4 1.93 24.83 -2.96
N PRO A 5 1.11 24.21 -3.82
CA PRO A 5 -0.25 23.87 -3.47
C PRO A 5 -0.25 23.02 -2.20
N THR A 6 -1.02 23.44 -1.19
CA THR A 6 -1.19 22.69 0.05
C THR A 6 -2.24 21.61 -0.19
N TYR A 7 -1.79 20.36 -0.29
CA TYR A 7 -2.69 19.22 -0.44
C TYR A 7 -3.53 18.99 0.81
N ARG A 8 -4.78 18.57 0.63
CA ARG A 8 -5.76 18.30 1.69
C ARG A 8 -5.82 16.82 2.00
N ALA A 9 -5.75 16.49 3.29
CA ALA A 9 -5.92 15.12 3.77
C ALA A 9 -7.09 15.00 4.75
N LEU A 10 -7.75 13.84 4.73
CA LEU A 10 -8.69 13.43 5.77
C LEU A 10 -8.14 12.20 6.52
N VAL A 11 -8.19 12.24 7.85
CA VAL A 11 -7.94 11.07 8.69
C VAL A 11 -9.25 10.46 9.17
N VAL A 12 -9.41 9.14 8.99
CA VAL A 12 -10.58 8.38 9.46
C VAL A 12 -10.14 7.25 10.39
N THR A 13 -10.64 7.25 11.62
CA THR A 13 -10.42 6.14 12.55
C THR A 13 -11.61 5.18 12.47
N ALA A 14 -11.36 3.97 11.98
CA ALA A 14 -12.32 2.88 11.93
C ALA A 14 -12.23 2.05 13.22
N SER A 15 -13.14 2.31 14.16
CA SER A 15 -13.18 1.57 15.42
C SER A 15 -14.57 1.58 16.06
N ASN A 16 -15.17 0.39 16.16
CA ASN A 16 -16.43 0.19 16.89
C ASN A 16 -16.34 0.65 18.35
N ARG A 17 -15.20 0.38 19.01
CA ARG A 17 -15.02 0.69 20.43
C ARG A 17 -14.69 2.17 20.68
N ALA A 18 -13.92 2.82 19.80
CA ALA A 18 -13.67 4.26 19.92
C ALA A 18 -14.93 5.07 19.59
N ALA A 19 -15.67 4.68 18.55
CA ALA A 19 -16.95 5.31 18.21
C ALA A 19 -18.00 5.18 19.33
N ALA A 20 -17.97 4.07 20.08
CA ALA A 20 -18.82 3.86 21.26
C ALA A 20 -18.30 4.52 22.56
N GLY A 21 -17.17 5.24 22.52
CA GLY A 21 -16.58 5.90 23.69
C GLY A 21 -15.94 4.95 24.72
N VAL A 22 -15.73 3.68 24.36
CA VAL A 22 -15.16 2.66 25.27
C VAL A 22 -13.67 2.91 25.52
N TYR A 23 -12.95 3.42 24.51
CA TYR A 23 -11.58 3.92 24.68
C TYR A 23 -11.31 5.13 23.79
N ALA A 24 -10.32 5.91 24.20
CA ALA A 24 -9.83 7.05 23.42
C ALA A 24 -9.05 6.58 22.18
N ASP A 25 -9.33 7.20 21.03
CA ASP A 25 -8.55 7.04 19.82
C ASP A 25 -7.14 7.62 20.02
N LYS A 26 -6.13 6.77 19.81
CA LYS A 26 -4.71 7.16 19.85
C LYS A 26 -4.07 7.16 18.46
N GLY A 27 -4.66 6.46 17.50
CA GLY A 27 -4.10 6.31 16.15
C GLY A 27 -4.43 7.52 15.28
N GLY A 28 -5.67 7.99 15.34
CA GLY A 28 -6.14 9.14 14.57
C GLY A 28 -5.33 10.41 14.83
N PRO A 29 -5.13 10.86 16.09
CA PRO A 29 -4.34 12.06 16.38
C PRO A 29 -2.89 11.94 15.86
N LEU A 30 -2.27 10.77 16.01
CA LEU A 30 -0.91 10.54 15.50
C LEU A 30 -0.84 10.65 13.97
N LEU A 31 -1.88 10.21 13.25
CA LEU A 31 -1.95 10.37 11.80
C LEU A 31 -2.14 11.82 11.38
N VAL A 32 -2.98 12.57 12.10
CA VAL A 32 -3.18 14.00 11.83
C VAL A 32 -1.86 14.74 11.96
N ASP A 33 -1.17 14.57 13.09
CA ASP A 33 0.13 15.21 13.33
C ASP A 33 1.17 14.80 12.28
N GLY A 34 1.21 13.51 11.94
CA GLY A 34 2.15 12.96 10.97
C GLY A 34 1.94 13.50 9.56
N LEU A 35 0.69 13.56 9.08
CA LEU A 35 0.37 14.10 7.75
C LEU A 35 0.57 15.62 7.70
N ALA A 36 0.26 16.33 8.78
CA ALA A 36 0.52 17.77 8.88
C ALA A 36 2.03 18.06 8.83
N ALA A 37 2.86 17.24 9.46
CA ALA A 37 4.31 17.34 9.38
C ALA A 37 4.87 17.07 7.97
N LEU A 38 4.11 16.40 7.10
CA LEU A 38 4.43 16.23 5.67
C LEU A 38 3.95 17.41 4.81
N GLY A 39 3.36 18.45 5.39
CA GLY A 39 2.95 19.67 4.71
C GLY A 39 1.52 19.66 4.16
N LEU A 40 0.68 18.70 4.57
CA LEU A 40 -0.72 18.64 4.17
C LEU A 40 -1.61 19.46 5.13
N ALA A 41 -2.71 20.02 4.60
CA ALA A 41 -3.80 20.54 5.40
C ALA A 41 -4.71 19.37 5.80
N VAL A 42 -4.71 19.01 7.09
CA VAL A 42 -5.34 17.78 7.56
C VAL A 42 -6.61 18.04 8.35
N ASP A 43 -7.71 17.45 7.90
CA ASP A 43 -8.98 17.38 8.62
C ASP A 43 -9.10 16.05 9.40
N GLY A 44 -9.74 16.07 10.57
CA GLY A 44 -10.00 14.89 11.41
C GLY A 44 -9.20 14.83 12.73
N PRO A 45 -9.09 13.65 13.37
CA PRO A 45 -9.61 12.36 12.91
C PRO A 45 -11.14 12.29 13.02
N ARG A 46 -11.79 11.77 11.97
CA ARG A 46 -13.20 11.37 12.03
C ARG A 46 -13.27 9.93 12.56
N VAL A 47 -13.80 9.75 13.76
CA VAL A 47 -13.99 8.41 14.35
C VAL A 47 -15.33 7.85 13.91
N VAL A 48 -15.32 6.67 13.29
CA VAL A 48 -16.53 5.96 12.83
C VAL A 48 -16.48 4.47 13.21
N PRO A 49 -17.64 3.80 13.34
CA PRO A 49 -17.67 2.34 13.39
C PRO A 49 -17.10 1.74 12.11
N ASP A 50 -16.63 0.49 12.19
CA ASP A 50 -16.08 -0.23 11.04
C ASP A 50 -17.19 -0.63 10.04
N GLY A 51 -16.82 -0.95 8.80
CA GLY A 51 -17.75 -1.34 7.73
C GLY A 51 -18.36 -0.15 6.99
N ASP A 52 -19.68 -0.16 6.79
CA ASP A 52 -20.39 0.82 5.95
C ASP A 52 -20.15 2.30 6.33
N PRO A 53 -19.99 2.67 7.62
CA PRO A 53 -19.64 4.06 7.98
C PRO A 53 -18.27 4.50 7.46
N VAL A 54 -17.32 3.57 7.29
CA VAL A 54 -16.03 3.85 6.67
C VAL A 54 -16.24 4.15 5.19
N GLU A 55 -17.00 3.32 4.47
CA GLU A 55 -17.32 3.57 3.06
C GLU A 55 -17.96 4.94 2.86
N ALA A 56 -18.95 5.30 3.68
CA ALA A 56 -19.61 6.61 3.61
C ALA A 56 -18.60 7.76 3.79
N ALA A 57 -17.71 7.66 4.80
CA ALA A 57 -16.68 8.66 5.03
C ALA A 57 -15.70 8.78 3.85
N LEU A 58 -15.31 7.66 3.24
CA LEU A 58 -14.44 7.65 2.07
C LEU A 58 -15.13 8.30 0.86
N ARG A 59 -16.38 7.96 0.58
CA ARG A 59 -17.15 8.55 -0.53
C ARG A 59 -17.37 10.05 -0.35
N GLU A 60 -17.68 10.50 0.86
CA GLU A 60 -17.80 11.92 1.21
C GLU A 60 -16.47 12.65 0.98
N ALA A 61 -15.34 12.03 1.34
CA ALA A 61 -14.02 12.63 1.12
C ALA A 61 -13.67 12.75 -0.37
N VAL A 62 -13.95 11.72 -1.17
CA VAL A 62 -13.76 11.78 -2.63
C VAL A 62 -14.64 12.88 -3.24
N ALA A 63 -15.91 12.96 -2.84
CA ALA A 63 -16.83 14.00 -3.31
C ALA A 63 -16.37 15.42 -2.89
N ALA A 64 -15.74 15.55 -1.71
CA ALA A 64 -15.16 16.80 -1.23
C ALA A 64 -13.76 17.10 -1.79
N SER A 65 -13.29 16.31 -2.76
CA SER A 65 -12.00 16.49 -3.46
C SER A 65 -10.83 16.59 -2.48
N TYR A 66 -10.76 15.69 -1.50
CA TYR A 66 -9.51 15.50 -0.74
C TYR A 66 -8.47 14.84 -1.64
N ASP A 67 -7.20 15.22 -1.47
CA ASP A 67 -6.10 14.62 -2.22
C ASP A 67 -5.69 13.28 -1.61
N VAL A 68 -5.79 13.17 -0.28
CA VAL A 68 -5.40 11.99 0.48
C VAL A 68 -6.45 11.64 1.53
N VAL A 69 -6.78 10.37 1.67
CA VAL A 69 -7.53 9.86 2.80
C VAL A 69 -6.76 8.72 3.44
N VAL A 70 -6.47 8.84 4.73
CA VAL A 70 -5.78 7.79 5.48
C VAL A 70 -6.70 7.25 6.56
N THR A 71 -6.98 5.96 6.50
CA THR A 71 -7.74 5.27 7.55
C THR A 71 -6.82 4.57 8.55
N THR A 72 -7.25 4.42 9.80
CA THR A 72 -6.59 3.57 10.80
C THR A 72 -7.59 2.69 11.53
N GLY A 73 -7.25 1.41 11.66
CA GLY A 73 -8.11 0.41 12.28
C GLY A 73 -8.83 -0.47 11.27
N GLY A 74 -9.46 -1.54 11.74
CA GLY A 74 -10.32 -2.40 10.91
C GLY A 74 -9.65 -3.21 9.81
N THR A 75 -8.32 -3.32 9.82
CA THR A 75 -7.54 -4.00 8.77
C THR A 75 -7.02 -5.39 9.17
N GLY A 76 -7.36 -5.89 10.36
CA GLY A 76 -6.93 -7.21 10.81
C GLY A 76 -7.81 -8.34 10.25
N ILE A 77 -7.77 -9.49 10.92
CA ILE A 77 -8.58 -10.68 10.59
C ILE A 77 -9.72 -10.92 11.60
N SER A 78 -10.04 -9.91 12.44
CA SER A 78 -11.21 -9.99 13.31
C SER A 78 -12.48 -10.12 12.45
N PRO A 79 -13.53 -10.83 12.91
CA PRO A 79 -14.82 -10.86 12.22
C PRO A 79 -15.47 -9.49 12.01
N THR A 80 -15.01 -8.46 12.72
CA THR A 80 -15.51 -7.09 12.62
C THR A 80 -14.61 -6.16 11.80
N ASP A 81 -13.45 -6.64 11.34
CA ASP A 81 -12.51 -5.85 10.57
C ASP A 81 -13.00 -5.79 9.11
N HIS A 82 -13.62 -4.67 8.73
CA HIS A 82 -14.27 -4.52 7.41
C HIS A 82 -13.78 -3.31 6.62
N THR A 83 -12.77 -2.62 7.11
CA THR A 83 -12.22 -1.42 6.47
C THR A 83 -11.66 -1.71 5.06
N PRO A 84 -10.92 -2.81 4.80
CA PRO A 84 -10.50 -3.18 3.46
C PRO A 84 -11.66 -3.39 2.49
N GLU A 85 -12.72 -4.09 2.93
CA GLU A 85 -13.92 -4.34 2.13
C GLU A 85 -14.66 -3.05 1.79
N ALA A 86 -14.83 -2.16 2.77
CA ALA A 86 -15.42 -0.84 2.59
C ALA A 86 -14.60 0.01 1.62
N THR A 87 -13.27 -0.01 1.77
CA THR A 87 -12.34 0.73 0.91
C THR A 87 -12.41 0.24 -0.53
N ARG A 88 -12.36 -1.07 -0.76
CA ARG A 88 -12.41 -1.66 -2.11
C ARG A 88 -13.64 -1.24 -2.92
N ARG A 89 -14.79 -1.02 -2.28
CA ARG A 89 -16.01 -0.56 -2.95
C ARG A 89 -15.97 0.89 -3.43
N VAL A 90 -14.98 1.66 -2.96
CA VAL A 90 -14.78 3.08 -3.31
C VAL A 90 -13.67 3.26 -4.34
N LEU A 91 -12.67 2.38 -4.34
CA LEU A 91 -11.52 2.48 -5.25
C LEU A 91 -11.92 2.23 -6.71
N ASP A 92 -11.37 3.04 -7.61
CA ASP A 92 -11.35 2.78 -9.04
C ASP A 92 -10.30 1.71 -9.37
N TYR A 93 -9.13 1.79 -8.73
CA TYR A 93 -8.07 0.79 -8.83
C TYR A 93 -7.21 0.72 -7.56
N GLU A 94 -6.66 -0.46 -7.28
CA GLU A 94 -5.74 -0.70 -6.17
C GLU A 94 -4.29 -0.38 -6.56
N ILE A 95 -3.49 0.08 -5.60
CA ILE A 95 -2.03 0.22 -5.67
C ILE A 95 -1.42 -0.73 -4.62
N PRO A 96 -1.27 -2.03 -4.95
CA PRO A 96 -0.85 -3.04 -3.99
C PRO A 96 0.53 -2.76 -3.37
N GLY A 97 1.45 -2.15 -4.13
CA GLY A 97 2.81 -1.85 -3.68
C GLY A 97 2.87 -0.94 -2.44
N ILE A 98 1.91 -0.03 -2.24
CA ILE A 98 1.87 0.81 -1.03
C ILE A 98 1.49 -0.04 0.18
N ALA A 99 0.45 -0.88 0.05
CA ALA A 99 0.01 -1.76 1.12
C ALA A 99 1.09 -2.79 1.48
N GLU A 100 1.81 -3.31 0.49
CA GLU A 100 2.97 -4.19 0.67
C GLU A 100 4.11 -3.50 1.42
N ALA A 101 4.46 -2.26 1.03
CA ALA A 101 5.49 -1.49 1.71
C ALA A 101 5.15 -1.22 3.18
N VAL A 102 3.89 -0.88 3.48
CA VAL A 102 3.42 -0.69 4.87
C VAL A 102 3.55 -1.98 5.68
N ARG A 103 3.14 -3.13 5.12
CA ARG A 103 3.33 -4.43 5.78
C ARG A 103 4.80 -4.75 6.00
N ALA A 104 5.66 -4.51 5.01
CA ALA A 104 7.09 -4.79 5.09
C ALA A 104 7.79 -3.94 6.17
N GLU A 105 7.47 -2.65 6.26
CA GLU A 105 8.00 -1.75 7.30
C GLU A 105 7.60 -2.22 8.71
N GLY A 106 6.36 -2.70 8.88
CA GLY A 106 5.90 -3.28 10.15
C GLY A 106 6.48 -4.67 10.44
N LEU A 107 6.64 -5.51 9.42
CA LEU A 107 7.11 -6.91 9.55
C LEU A 107 8.52 -6.99 10.14
N ALA A 108 9.37 -5.99 9.84
CA ALA A 108 10.70 -5.87 10.43
C ALA A 108 10.69 -5.74 11.97
N LYS A 109 9.55 -5.34 12.55
CA LYS A 109 9.38 -5.07 14.00
C LYS A 109 8.44 -6.07 14.65
N VAL A 110 7.34 -6.43 13.97
CA VAL A 110 6.27 -7.27 14.51
C VAL A 110 5.82 -8.29 13.46
N PRO A 111 6.01 -9.61 13.68
CA PRO A 111 5.63 -10.64 12.71
C PRO A 111 4.16 -10.62 12.28
N THR A 112 3.25 -10.23 13.19
CA THR A 112 1.81 -10.17 12.91
C THR A 112 1.41 -9.02 11.99
N ALA A 113 2.32 -8.10 11.64
CA ALA A 113 2.08 -7.10 10.60
C ALA A 113 1.69 -7.74 9.25
N ALA A 114 2.17 -8.97 8.99
CA ALA A 114 1.80 -9.75 7.81
C ALA A 114 0.29 -10.04 7.71
N LEU A 115 -0.46 -10.02 8.81
CA LEU A 115 -1.89 -10.30 8.84
C LEU A 115 -2.76 -9.09 8.44
N SER A 116 -2.16 -7.91 8.26
CA SER A 116 -2.93 -6.73 7.84
C SER A 116 -3.43 -6.89 6.41
N ARG A 117 -4.74 -6.73 6.22
CA ARG A 117 -5.45 -6.73 4.95
C ARG A 117 -5.65 -5.33 4.38
N GLY A 118 -5.01 -4.32 4.97
CA GLY A 118 -5.14 -2.93 4.52
C GLY A 118 -4.85 -2.78 3.04
N LEU A 119 -5.64 -1.93 2.37
CA LEU A 119 -5.51 -1.61 0.95
C LEU A 119 -4.94 -0.20 0.78
N ALA A 120 -4.43 0.05 -0.40
CA ALA A 120 -4.16 1.38 -0.91
C ALA A 120 -4.63 1.45 -2.36
N GLY A 121 -5.09 2.60 -2.80
CA GLY A 121 -5.61 2.77 -4.15
C GLY A 121 -6.12 4.18 -4.41
N VAL A 122 -6.73 4.36 -5.56
CA VAL A 122 -7.20 5.66 -6.03
C VAL A 122 -8.70 5.61 -6.28
N ALA A 123 -9.38 6.72 -5.95
CA ALA A 123 -10.76 7.00 -6.34
C ALA A 123 -10.83 8.44 -6.89
N GLY A 124 -11.11 8.61 -8.17
CA GLY A 124 -10.98 9.89 -8.86
C GLY A 124 -9.53 10.39 -8.83
N THR A 125 -9.30 11.51 -8.13
CA THR A 125 -7.95 12.06 -7.86
C THR A 125 -7.52 11.89 -6.41
N THR A 126 -8.27 11.13 -5.61
CA THR A 126 -8.00 10.92 -4.19
C THR A 126 -7.21 9.63 -3.98
N LEU A 127 -6.05 9.74 -3.33
CA LEU A 127 -5.30 8.57 -2.84
C LEU A 127 -5.90 8.11 -1.50
N ILE A 128 -6.30 6.85 -1.40
CA ILE A 128 -6.83 6.25 -0.17
C ILE A 128 -5.84 5.19 0.33
N VAL A 129 -5.47 5.23 1.62
CA VAL A 129 -4.56 4.27 2.25
C VAL A 129 -5.10 3.80 3.59
N ASN A 130 -5.23 2.48 3.77
CA ASN A 130 -5.57 1.90 5.07
C ASN A 130 -4.32 1.55 5.86
N LEU A 131 -4.27 2.00 7.11
CA LEU A 131 -3.21 1.69 8.06
C LEU A 131 -3.72 0.82 9.21
N PRO A 132 -2.83 0.07 9.88
CA PRO A 132 -3.19 -0.67 11.09
C PRO A 132 -3.70 0.25 12.21
N GLY A 133 -4.52 -0.30 13.12
CA GLY A 133 -5.07 0.43 14.27
C GLY A 133 -4.10 0.65 15.44
N SER A 134 -2.98 -0.08 15.46
CA SER A 134 -1.95 0.08 16.48
C SER A 134 -1.13 1.34 16.24
N THR A 135 -0.72 2.05 17.29
CA THR A 135 0.16 3.23 17.16
C THR A 135 1.51 2.91 16.48
N GLY A 136 2.03 1.69 16.65
CA GLY A 136 3.21 1.22 15.91
C GLY A 136 2.95 1.17 14.40
N GLY A 137 1.91 0.44 13.97
CA GLY A 137 1.53 0.35 12.57
C GLY A 137 1.14 1.70 11.92
N VAL A 138 0.59 2.64 12.69
CA VAL A 138 0.38 4.03 12.23
C VAL A 138 1.72 4.71 11.91
N ARG A 139 2.71 4.59 12.79
CA ARG A 139 4.06 5.16 12.57
C ARG A 139 4.76 4.50 11.40
N ASP A 140 4.63 3.19 11.24
CA ASP A 140 5.17 2.44 10.12
C ASP A 140 4.53 2.93 8.80
N GLY A 141 3.21 3.10 8.79
CA GLY A 141 2.47 3.69 7.67
C GLY A 141 2.97 5.09 7.31
N LEU A 142 3.08 5.99 8.29
CA LEU A 142 3.61 7.34 8.09
C LEU A 142 5.04 7.34 7.55
N ALA A 143 5.89 6.41 8.00
CA ALA A 143 7.26 6.29 7.53
C ALA A 143 7.33 5.89 6.03
N VAL A 144 6.39 5.07 5.56
CA VAL A 144 6.24 4.74 4.13
C VAL A 144 5.68 5.93 3.37
N LEU A 145 4.56 6.50 3.84
CA LEU A 145 3.89 7.63 3.17
C LEU A 145 4.81 8.84 3.05
N GLY A 146 5.61 9.15 4.07
CA GLY A 146 6.57 10.26 4.01
C GLY A 146 7.59 10.16 2.87
N ARG A 147 7.80 8.98 2.28
CA ARG A 147 8.71 8.78 1.14
C ARG A 147 8.02 8.95 -0.22
N ILE A 148 6.70 8.81 -0.29
CA ILE A 148 5.99 8.64 -1.57
C ILE A 148 4.78 9.57 -1.75
N LEU A 149 4.23 10.12 -0.67
CA LEU A 149 2.89 10.73 -0.67
C LEU A 149 2.79 11.94 -1.60
N VAL A 150 3.73 12.88 -1.49
CA VAL A 150 3.73 14.11 -2.30
C VAL A 150 3.79 13.78 -3.78
N HIS A 151 4.73 12.91 -4.17
CA HIS A 151 4.89 12.46 -5.55
C HIS A 151 3.65 11.74 -6.10
N ALA A 152 3.01 10.90 -5.28
CA ALA A 152 1.79 10.21 -5.68
C ALA A 152 0.64 11.20 -5.97
N VAL A 153 0.46 12.22 -5.11
CA VAL A 153 -0.56 13.25 -5.30
C VAL A 153 -0.25 14.14 -6.50
N GLU A 154 1.02 14.51 -6.72
CA GLU A 154 1.45 15.26 -7.91
C GLU A 154 1.09 14.52 -9.21
N GLN A 155 1.35 13.21 -9.28
CA GLN A 155 0.97 12.40 -10.45
C GLN A 155 -0.55 12.35 -10.67
N LEU A 156 -1.34 12.22 -9.60
CA LEU A 156 -2.81 12.20 -9.70
C LEU A 156 -3.39 13.51 -10.24
N HIS A 157 -2.69 14.63 -10.04
CA HIS A 157 -3.05 15.92 -10.61
C HIS A 157 -2.48 16.17 -12.02
N GLY A 158 -1.88 15.17 -12.65
CA GLY A 158 -1.29 15.31 -13.98
C GLY A 158 0.03 16.08 -13.99
N GLY A 159 0.73 16.14 -12.85
CA GLY A 159 2.09 16.65 -12.80
C GLY A 159 3.03 15.71 -13.55
N ASP A 160 3.62 16.21 -14.64
CA ASP A 160 4.74 15.54 -15.30
C ASP A 160 6.00 15.63 -14.43
N HIS A 161 6.72 14.52 -14.26
CA HIS A 161 8.09 14.56 -13.79
C HIS A 161 9.08 14.56 -14.97
N PRO A 162 10.20 15.31 -14.87
CA PRO A 162 11.28 15.18 -15.83
C PRO A 162 11.80 13.74 -15.77
N ARG A 163 11.79 13.07 -16.93
CA ARG A 163 12.49 11.79 -17.11
C ARG A 163 13.91 11.96 -16.54
N PRO A 164 14.44 11.01 -15.73
CA PRO A 164 15.86 11.01 -15.41
C PRO A 164 16.60 11.15 -16.74
N ALA A 165 17.46 12.17 -16.87
CA ALA A 165 18.10 12.48 -18.14
C ALA A 165 18.63 11.18 -18.77
N ASP A 166 18.19 10.89 -19.99
CA ASP A 166 18.72 9.77 -20.75
C ASP A 166 20.25 9.90 -20.69
N PRO A 167 21.00 8.82 -20.37
CA PRO A 167 22.43 8.88 -20.45
C PRO A 167 22.80 9.36 -21.87
N PRO A 168 23.74 10.31 -22.01
CA PRO A 168 24.04 10.89 -23.30
C PRO A 168 24.37 9.78 -24.30
N ASP A 169 23.70 9.84 -25.46
CA ASP A 169 23.94 8.94 -26.59
C ASP A 169 25.45 8.78 -26.81
N PRO A 170 26.00 7.55 -26.74
CA PRO A 170 27.36 7.34 -27.15
C PRO A 170 27.41 7.45 -28.68
N ALA A 171 27.93 8.60 -29.12
CA ALA A 171 28.46 8.88 -30.44
C ALA A 171 27.48 9.38 -31.53
N GLY A 172 27.60 10.68 -31.81
CA GLY A 172 27.47 11.21 -33.15
C GLY A 172 28.63 10.72 -34.05
N SER A 173 28.24 10.21 -35.21
CA SER A 173 28.97 10.00 -36.47
C SER A 173 30.51 10.10 -36.52
N ALA A 174 31.14 8.99 -36.95
CA ALA A 174 32.29 9.03 -37.85
C ALA A 174 32.39 7.75 -38.72
N GLY A 175 32.43 7.94 -40.04
CA GLY A 175 33.26 7.13 -40.93
C GLY A 175 32.64 5.89 -41.57
N ALA A 176 32.06 6.07 -42.76
CA ALA A 176 31.96 5.00 -43.74
C ALA A 176 33.37 4.54 -44.17
N ALA A 177 33.66 3.25 -44.05
CA ALA A 177 34.71 2.59 -44.81
C ALA A 177 34.36 1.10 -45.01
N ASP A 178 34.05 0.82 -46.27
CA ASP A 178 34.03 -0.45 -47.00
C ASP A 178 35.02 -1.51 -46.49
N ARG A 179 34.51 -2.72 -46.17
CA ARG A 179 35.25 -3.98 -46.33
C ARG A 179 34.33 -5.14 -46.74
N THR A 180 34.75 -5.74 -47.84
CA THR A 180 34.27 -6.92 -48.57
C THR A 180 34.36 -8.22 -47.73
N GLY A 181 33.47 -9.19 -48.00
CA GLY A 181 33.16 -10.42 -47.21
C GLY A 181 34.23 -11.53 -47.14
N PRO A 182 33.89 -12.85 -47.00
CA PRO A 182 32.63 -13.54 -47.29
C PRO A 182 32.11 -14.49 -46.17
N ALA A 183 31.08 -15.26 -46.54
CA ALA A 183 30.13 -16.03 -45.73
C ALA A 183 30.59 -17.39 -45.14
N GLY A 184 29.87 -17.80 -44.09
CA GLY A 184 29.41 -19.18 -43.83
C GLY A 184 29.91 -19.83 -42.52
N PRO A 185 29.24 -20.88 -41.99
CA PRO A 185 27.81 -21.17 -41.99
C PRO A 185 27.24 -21.40 -40.57
N ALA A 186 25.94 -21.68 -40.52
CA ALA A 186 25.13 -22.02 -39.36
C ALA A 186 25.69 -23.13 -38.47
N ASP A 187 25.36 -23.08 -37.18
CA ASP A 187 24.99 -24.31 -36.47
C ASP A 187 23.85 -24.09 -35.49
N LEU A 188 22.84 -24.93 -35.66
CA LEU A 188 21.68 -25.14 -34.82
C LEU A 188 22.08 -26.20 -33.80
N THR A 189 21.85 -25.98 -32.50
CA THR A 189 21.36 -27.02 -31.58
C THR A 189 21.14 -26.45 -30.18
N ASP A 190 19.89 -26.19 -29.85
CA ASP A 190 19.31 -26.54 -28.55
C ASP A 190 18.82 -28.01 -28.72
N PRO A 191 18.85 -28.92 -27.72
CA PRO A 191 17.96 -28.81 -26.56
C PRO A 191 18.49 -29.45 -25.26
N ALA A 192 17.95 -29.06 -24.10
CA ALA A 192 17.28 -29.99 -23.17
C ALA A 192 16.85 -29.33 -21.86
N GLY A 193 15.56 -29.51 -21.56
CA GLY A 193 14.84 -29.06 -20.38
C GLY A 193 15.23 -29.74 -19.04
N PRO A 194 14.36 -29.60 -18.02
CA PRO A 194 14.75 -29.35 -16.63
C PRO A 194 14.92 -30.62 -15.80
N ALA A 195 15.88 -30.60 -14.85
CA ALA A 195 15.97 -31.61 -13.80
C ALA A 195 14.91 -31.36 -12.73
N GLY A 196 14.02 -32.35 -12.56
CA GLY A 196 12.86 -32.32 -11.68
C GLY A 196 13.18 -32.32 -10.19
N LEU A 197 12.24 -31.73 -9.44
CA LEU A 197 12.14 -31.83 -7.98
C LEU A 197 11.58 -33.21 -7.58
N PRO A 198 12.14 -33.91 -6.59
CA PRO A 198 11.47 -35.01 -5.94
C PRO A 198 10.61 -34.51 -4.76
N GLY A 199 9.32 -34.86 -4.77
CA GLY A 199 8.55 -35.16 -3.55
C GLY A 199 8.03 -36.59 -3.65
N PRO A 200 7.19 -37.10 -2.73
CA PRO A 200 6.99 -36.74 -1.32
C PRO A 200 7.34 -37.93 -0.39
N ALA A 201 7.37 -37.72 0.92
CA ALA A 201 7.26 -38.83 1.89
C ALA A 201 6.21 -38.48 2.95
N GLY A 202 5.05 -39.12 2.83
CA GLY A 202 4.02 -39.16 3.86
C GLY A 202 4.16 -40.40 4.73
N SER A 203 3.74 -40.29 6.00
CA SER A 203 3.26 -41.35 6.91
C SER A 203 3.30 -40.77 8.32
N ALA A 204 2.43 -41.04 9.28
CA ALA A 204 1.14 -41.70 9.39
C ALA A 204 0.64 -41.32 10.81
N GLY A 205 -0.68 -41.26 11.02
CA GLY A 205 -1.26 -41.29 12.38
C GLY A 205 -0.99 -42.63 13.08
N PRO A 206 -1.36 -42.79 14.36
CA PRO A 206 -2.78 -42.95 14.66
C PRO A 206 -3.28 -42.35 15.99
N ALA A 207 -4.59 -42.49 16.15
CA ALA A 207 -5.48 -42.03 17.22
C ALA A 207 -5.22 -42.60 18.63
N GLY A 208 -5.70 -41.87 19.63
CA GLY A 208 -5.92 -42.34 21.00
C GLY A 208 -6.65 -41.29 21.87
N SER A 209 -7.96 -41.47 22.05
CA SER A 209 -8.77 -40.84 23.11
C SER A 209 -9.13 -41.92 24.16
N PRO A 210 -9.88 -41.65 25.25
CA PRO A 210 -9.96 -40.48 26.15
C PRO A 210 -9.70 -40.88 27.62
N GLY A 211 -9.62 -39.92 28.54
CA GLY A 211 -9.57 -40.17 29.99
C GLY A 211 -10.34 -39.11 30.79
N SER A 212 -11.50 -39.50 31.30
CA SER A 212 -12.30 -38.79 32.31
C SER A 212 -11.82 -39.12 33.73
N ALA A 213 -11.79 -38.14 34.63
CA ALA A 213 -12.19 -38.32 36.05
C ALA A 213 -12.19 -36.99 36.81
N SER A 214 -13.33 -36.76 37.49
CA SER A 214 -13.57 -35.94 38.69
C SER A 214 -13.60 -34.43 38.59
#